data_AF-A0A9D1N283-F1
#
_entry.id   AF-A0A9D1N283-F1
#
_cell.length_a   1.000
_cell.length_b   1.000
_cell.length_c   1.000
_cell.angle_alpha   90.00
_cell.angle_beta   90.00
_cell.angle_gamma   90.00
#
_symmetry.space_group_name_H-M   'P 1'
#
loop_
_entity.id
_entity.type
_entity.pdbx_description
1 polymer ?
#
loop_
_entity_poly.entity_id
_entity_poly.type
_entity_poly.pdbx_seq_one_letter_code
_entity_poly.pdbx_strand_id
1 'polypeptide(L)'
;MKEALRFALVKTIPVLLGYLFLGVAFGVVLQRSGYGAPWALLASTVIYAGSGQFVMADLLAAGAGLLTVAATALLVNSRHIFYGLTFVERFRGMPGRAYMIFSLTDETYSLLCALRAPEGIDENRAMLLIALLDQSYWVLGSCLGALLGQALPVDLTGIDFAMTALFTVILVEQVRAAGQRLPALIGGACALLMLLLLGPEAFLLPSLLMTVTLLFCCRRPLEKGRAAA
;
A
#
# COMPACT_ATOMS: atom_id res chain seq x y z
N MET A 1 11.92 -10.15 26.44
CA MET A 1 11.26 -8.92 25.94
C MET A 1 12.25 -7.97 25.27
N LYS A 2 13.33 -7.57 25.95
CA LYS A 2 14.37 -6.68 25.35
C LYS A 2 15.05 -7.29 24.11
N GLU A 3 15.31 -8.60 24.11
CA GLU A 3 15.96 -9.29 22.99
C GLU A 3 15.07 -9.37 21.74
N ALA A 4 13.79 -9.73 21.91
CA ALA A 4 12.81 -9.72 20.82
C ALA A 4 12.59 -8.32 20.22
N LEU A 5 12.55 -7.28 21.07
CA LEU A 5 12.45 -5.88 20.60
C LEU A 5 13.70 -5.44 19.85
N ARG A 6 14.90 -5.75 20.36
CA ARG A 6 16.16 -5.45 19.68
C ARG A 6 16.24 -6.17 18.33
N PHE A 7 15.82 -7.43 18.28
CA PHE A 7 15.76 -8.20 17.05
C PHE A 7 14.78 -7.58 16.05
N ALA A 8 13.57 -7.25 16.48
CA ALA A 8 12.56 -6.58 15.64
C ALA A 8 13.10 -5.25 15.08
N LEU A 9 13.67 -4.39 15.94
CA LEU A 9 14.24 -3.11 15.53
C LEU A 9 15.31 -3.25 14.45
N VAL A 10 16.24 -4.19 14.59
CA VAL A 10 17.30 -4.40 13.59
C VAL A 10 16.71 -4.88 12.26
N LYS A 11 15.65 -5.69 12.30
CA LYS A 11 14.97 -6.19 11.10
C LYS A 11 14.13 -5.13 10.41
N THR A 12 13.61 -4.15 11.14
CA THR A 12 12.77 -3.09 10.59
C THR A 12 13.56 -1.87 10.08
N ILE A 13 14.88 -1.79 10.28
CA ILE A 13 15.71 -0.67 9.79
C ILE A 13 15.49 -0.34 8.30
N PRO A 14 15.44 -1.33 7.37
CA PRO A 14 15.20 -1.03 5.96
C PRO A 14 13.80 -0.43 5.72
N VAL A 15 12.79 -0.94 6.43
CA VAL A 15 11.40 -0.50 6.31
C VAL A 15 11.20 0.88 6.94
N LEU A 16 11.86 1.15 8.07
CA LEU A 16 11.83 2.42 8.80
C LEU A 16 12.09 3.61 7.88
N LEU A 17 13.17 3.56 7.08
CA LEU A 17 13.52 4.66 6.19
C LEU A 17 12.43 4.86 5.12
N GLY A 18 12.01 3.77 4.46
CA GLY A 18 10.94 3.83 3.46
C GLY A 18 9.66 4.44 4.02
N TYR A 19 9.24 3.98 5.19
CA TYR A 19 8.00 4.44 5.83
C TYR A 19 8.06 5.87 6.33
N LEU A 20 9.19 6.31 6.85
CA LEU A 20 9.34 7.70 7.26
C LEU A 20 9.30 8.63 6.04
N PHE A 21 10.03 8.31 4.96
CA PHE A 21 10.05 9.15 3.77
C PHE A 21 8.69 9.16 3.04
N LEU A 22 8.10 7.99 2.79
CA LEU A 22 6.77 7.90 2.16
C LEU A 22 5.68 8.48 3.08
N GLY A 23 5.78 8.25 4.40
CA GLY A 23 4.86 8.81 5.37
C GLY A 23 4.92 10.34 5.36
N VAL A 24 6.12 10.94 5.39
CA VAL A 24 6.28 12.39 5.27
C VAL A 24 5.66 12.91 3.98
N ALA A 25 5.93 12.26 2.84
CA ALA A 25 5.33 12.63 1.57
C ALA A 25 3.80 12.56 1.61
N PHE A 26 3.23 11.49 2.17
CA PHE A 26 1.79 11.34 2.34
C PHE A 26 1.21 12.46 3.22
N GLY A 27 1.83 12.75 4.37
CA GLY A 27 1.37 13.79 5.27
C GLY A 27 1.33 15.17 4.61
N VAL A 28 2.34 15.49 3.80
CA VAL A 28 2.39 16.75 3.06
C VAL A 28 1.34 16.79 1.95
N VAL A 29 1.16 15.70 1.19
CA VAL A 29 0.11 15.59 0.16
C VAL A 29 -1.27 15.78 0.80
N LEU A 30 -1.53 15.10 1.91
CA LEU A 30 -2.80 15.18 2.63
C LEU A 30 -3.08 16.61 3.13
N GLN A 31 -2.05 17.29 3.64
CA GLN A 31 -2.12 18.69 4.04
C GLN A 31 -2.46 19.62 2.87
N ARG A 32 -1.86 19.41 1.69
CA ARG A 32 -2.19 20.16 0.47
C ARG A 32 -3.60 19.91 -0.03
N SER A 33 -4.12 18.70 0.16
CA SER A 33 -5.52 18.34 -0.09
C SER A 33 -6.51 18.98 0.89
N GLY A 34 -6.04 19.78 1.86
CA GLY A 34 -6.88 20.47 2.85
C GLY A 34 -7.11 19.69 4.15
N TYR A 35 -6.44 18.56 4.34
CA TYR A 35 -6.61 17.67 5.50
C TYR A 35 -5.39 17.74 6.42
N GLY A 36 -5.58 18.27 7.63
CA GLY A 36 -4.52 18.47 8.62
C GLY A 36 -3.93 17.21 9.28
N ALA A 37 -2.97 17.42 10.19
CA ALA A 37 -2.33 16.37 10.97
C ALA A 37 -3.28 15.38 11.70
N PRO A 38 -4.46 15.80 12.23
CA PRO A 38 -5.41 14.84 12.80
C PRO A 38 -5.92 13.82 11.79
N TRP A 39 -6.13 14.24 10.53
CA TRP A 39 -6.52 13.33 9.45
C TRP A 39 -5.38 12.42 9.03
N ALA A 40 -4.13 12.91 9.05
CA ALA A 40 -2.95 12.08 8.80
C ALA A 40 -2.83 10.95 9.83
N LEU A 41 -3.06 11.27 11.12
CA LEU A 41 -3.08 10.29 12.20
C LEU A 41 -4.20 9.26 12.02
N LEU A 42 -5.43 9.72 11.76
CA LEU A 42 -6.58 8.83 11.56
C LEU A 42 -6.39 7.92 10.34
N ALA A 43 -5.98 8.46 9.20
CA ALA A 43 -5.75 7.67 8.00
C ALA A 43 -4.64 6.63 8.23
N SER A 44 -3.54 7.01 8.90
CA SER A 44 -2.40 6.12 9.15
C SER A 44 -2.67 5.04 10.21
N THR A 45 -3.66 5.25 11.08
CA THR A 45 -4.04 4.28 12.12
C THR A 45 -5.19 3.37 11.70
N VAL A 46 -6.15 3.89 10.92
CA VAL A 46 -7.39 3.17 10.55
C VAL A 46 -7.33 2.58 9.15
N ILE A 47 -6.72 3.26 8.19
CA ILE A 47 -6.68 2.81 6.79
C ILE A 47 -5.40 2.01 6.54
N TYR A 48 -4.25 2.57 6.96
CA TYR A 48 -2.93 1.93 6.93
C TYR A 48 -2.68 1.07 5.66
N ALA A 49 -2.73 1.73 4.50
CA ALA A 49 -2.74 1.05 3.20
C ALA A 49 -1.71 1.63 2.20
N GLY A 50 -0.80 2.48 2.67
CA GLY A 50 0.28 3.10 1.88
C GLY A 50 -0.26 3.73 0.60
N SER A 51 -0.08 3.06 -0.54
CA SER A 51 -0.64 3.44 -1.85
C SER A 51 -2.14 3.77 -1.85
N GLY A 52 -2.96 3.05 -1.08
CA GLY A 52 -4.39 3.34 -0.98
C GLY A 52 -4.68 4.70 -0.33
N GLN A 53 -3.83 5.15 0.60
CA GLN A 53 -3.98 6.43 1.26
C GLN A 53 -3.64 7.60 0.33
N PHE A 54 -2.62 7.45 -0.53
CA PHE A 54 -2.28 8.44 -1.55
C PHE A 54 -3.42 8.61 -2.57
N VAL A 55 -3.96 7.51 -3.10
CA VAL A 55 -5.12 7.57 -4.02
C VAL A 55 -6.31 8.25 -3.38
N MET A 56 -6.58 7.92 -2.12
CA MET A 56 -7.68 8.52 -1.40
C MET A 56 -7.48 10.04 -1.24
N ALA A 57 -6.27 10.48 -0.88
CA ALA A 57 -5.96 11.90 -0.74
C ALA A 57 -6.16 12.68 -2.05
N ASP A 58 -5.78 12.08 -3.19
CA ASP A 58 -5.99 12.66 -4.52
C ASP A 58 -7.45 12.74 -4.91
N LEU A 59 -8.18 11.64 -4.79
CA LEU A 59 -9.58 11.61 -5.17
C LEU A 59 -10.41 12.58 -4.31
N LEU A 60 -10.07 12.69 -3.02
CA LEU A 60 -10.69 13.67 -2.13
C LEU A 60 -10.32 15.11 -2.53
N ALA A 61 -9.06 15.39 -2.87
CA ALA A 61 -8.63 16.71 -3.35
C ALA A 61 -9.31 17.11 -4.67
N ALA A 62 -9.52 16.15 -5.56
CA ALA A 62 -10.23 16.34 -6.83
C ALA A 62 -11.75 16.47 -6.66
N GLY A 63 -12.28 16.37 -5.44
CA GLY A 63 -13.72 16.45 -5.18
C GLY A 63 -14.51 15.23 -5.66
N ALA A 64 -13.86 14.08 -5.84
CA ALA A 64 -14.53 12.86 -6.24
C ALA A 64 -15.55 12.41 -5.18
N GLY A 65 -16.67 11.86 -5.63
CA GLY A 65 -17.70 11.34 -4.72
C GLY A 65 -17.14 10.22 -3.82
N LEU A 66 -17.60 10.17 -2.56
CA LEU A 66 -17.14 9.19 -1.57
C LEU A 66 -17.29 7.73 -2.03
N LEU A 67 -18.30 7.44 -2.87
CA LEU A 67 -18.49 6.11 -3.45
C LEU A 67 -17.35 5.76 -4.41
N THR A 68 -16.92 6.70 -5.24
CA THR A 68 -15.77 6.53 -6.16
C THR A 68 -14.48 6.33 -5.38
N VAL A 69 -14.27 7.11 -4.31
CA VAL A 69 -13.13 6.97 -3.40
C VAL A 69 -13.12 5.57 -2.77
N ALA A 70 -14.24 5.14 -2.20
CA ALA A 70 -14.37 3.84 -1.55
C ALA A 70 -14.15 2.68 -2.53
N ALA A 71 -14.77 2.73 -3.71
CA ALA A 71 -14.64 1.69 -4.72
C ALA A 71 -13.21 1.63 -5.28
N THR A 72 -12.57 2.77 -5.53
CA THR A 72 -11.18 2.81 -5.99
C THR A 72 -10.23 2.29 -4.92
N ALA A 73 -10.40 2.73 -3.66
CA ALA A 73 -9.61 2.23 -2.55
C ALA A 73 -9.74 0.71 -2.40
N LEU A 74 -10.95 0.16 -2.50
CA LEU A 74 -11.17 -1.29 -2.44
C LEU A 74 -10.48 -2.03 -3.59
N LEU A 75 -10.57 -1.52 -4.82
CA LEU A 75 -9.95 -2.14 -5.99
C LEU A 75 -8.42 -2.10 -5.91
N VAL A 76 -7.83 -0.96 -5.57
CA VAL A 76 -6.37 -0.80 -5.44
C VAL A 76 -5.80 -1.66 -4.30
N ASN A 77 -6.54 -1.76 -3.19
CA ASN A 77 -6.11 -2.54 -2.02
C ASN A 77 -6.50 -4.02 -2.08
N SER A 78 -7.24 -4.47 -3.10
CA SER A 78 -7.65 -5.87 -3.25
C SER A 78 -6.48 -6.87 -3.18
N ARG A 79 -5.25 -6.45 -3.52
CA ARG A 79 -4.04 -7.26 -3.40
C ARG A 79 -3.76 -7.74 -1.97
N HIS A 80 -4.16 -6.97 -0.95
CA HIS A 80 -3.95 -7.33 0.46
C HIS A 80 -4.74 -8.59 0.88
N ILE A 81 -5.78 -8.98 0.13
CA ILE A 81 -6.53 -10.22 0.37
C ILE A 81 -5.58 -11.43 0.34
N PHE A 82 -4.60 -11.45 -0.57
CA PHE A 82 -3.65 -12.56 -0.69
C PHE A 82 -2.68 -12.63 0.48
N TYR A 83 -2.35 -11.51 1.11
CA TYR A 83 -1.49 -11.47 2.29
C TYR A 83 -2.19 -12.13 3.47
N GLY A 84 -3.47 -11.80 3.69
CA GLY A 84 -4.29 -12.43 4.71
C GLY A 84 -4.41 -13.95 4.53
N LEU A 85 -4.56 -14.44 3.29
CA LEU A 85 -4.60 -15.88 3.00
C LEU A 85 -3.30 -16.59 3.36
N THR A 86 -2.15 -15.97 3.09
CA THR A 86 -0.82 -16.56 3.37
C THR A 86 -0.61 -16.78 4.87
N PHE A 87 -1.08 -15.85 5.71
CA PHE A 87 -0.86 -15.88 7.15
C PHE A 87 -2.05 -16.41 7.96
N VAL A 88 -3.11 -16.91 7.31
CA VAL A 88 -4.36 -17.31 8.00
C VAL A 88 -4.13 -18.42 9.04
N GLU A 89 -3.29 -19.41 8.70
CA GLU A 89 -2.90 -20.49 9.61
C GLU A 89 -1.73 -20.07 10.52
N ARG A 90 -0.79 -19.26 10.02
CA ARG A 90 0.38 -18.83 10.81
C ARG A 90 -0.01 -17.91 11.98
N PHE A 91 -1.05 -17.11 11.83
CA PHE A 91 -1.60 -16.26 12.90
C PHE A 91 -2.66 -16.96 13.76
N ARG A 92 -2.94 -18.23 13.51
CA ARG A 92 -3.95 -18.99 14.24
C ARG A 92 -3.51 -19.19 15.68
N GLY A 93 -4.29 -18.67 16.62
CA GLY A 93 -4.00 -18.74 18.06
C GLY A 93 -3.06 -17.65 18.59
N MET A 94 -2.62 -16.70 17.74
CA MET A 94 -1.84 -15.55 18.21
C MET A 94 -2.73 -14.51 18.93
N PRO A 95 -2.28 -13.95 20.07
CA PRO A 95 -2.92 -12.77 20.64
C PRO A 95 -2.75 -11.59 19.66
N GLY A 96 -3.83 -10.85 19.39
CA GLY A 96 -3.81 -9.74 18.43
C GLY A 96 -3.92 -10.16 16.95
N ARG A 97 -4.43 -11.36 16.65
CA ARG A 97 -4.66 -11.83 15.27
C ARG A 97 -5.34 -10.80 14.36
N ALA A 98 -6.38 -10.12 14.84
CA ALA A 98 -7.09 -9.11 14.05
C ALA A 98 -6.18 -7.94 13.66
N TYR A 99 -5.35 -7.48 14.60
CA TYR A 99 -4.35 -6.45 14.35
C TYR A 99 -3.28 -6.94 13.38
N MET A 100 -2.78 -8.17 13.53
CA MET A 100 -1.80 -8.74 12.62
C MET A 100 -2.33 -8.78 11.17
N ILE A 101 -3.56 -9.23 10.97
CA ILE A 101 -4.21 -9.24 9.64
C ILE A 101 -4.33 -7.83 9.07
N PHE A 102 -4.72 -6.86 9.91
CA PHE A 102 -4.83 -5.45 9.53
C PHE A 102 -3.47 -4.81 9.19
N SER A 103 -2.41 -5.17 9.90
CA SER A 103 -1.08 -4.56 9.79
C SER A 103 -0.26 -5.02 8.57
N LEU A 104 -0.82 -5.89 7.72
CA LEU A 104 -0.12 -6.43 6.56
C LEU A 104 -0.10 -5.41 5.42
N THR A 105 0.99 -4.66 5.31
CA THR A 105 1.39 -3.91 4.12
C THR A 105 2.30 -4.76 3.23
N ASP A 106 2.69 -4.25 2.06
CA ASP A 106 3.62 -4.93 1.14
C ASP A 106 4.98 -5.24 1.83
N GLU A 107 5.50 -4.27 2.59
CA GLU A 107 6.79 -4.31 3.27
C GLU A 107 6.74 -5.17 4.54
N THR A 108 5.70 -5.00 5.36
CA THR A 108 5.51 -5.82 6.56
C THR A 108 5.25 -7.28 6.15
N TYR A 109 4.46 -7.54 5.11
CA TYR A 109 4.26 -8.88 4.54
C TYR A 109 5.59 -9.52 4.13
N SER A 110 6.38 -8.81 3.31
CA SER A 110 7.68 -9.29 2.84
C SER A 110 8.64 -9.59 4.00
N LEU A 111 8.69 -8.71 5.00
CA LEU A 111 9.52 -8.86 6.18
C LEU A 111 9.11 -10.06 7.03
N LEU A 112 7.81 -10.27 7.24
CA LEU A 112 7.27 -11.40 7.99
C LEU A 112 7.47 -12.74 7.26
N CYS A 113 7.41 -12.75 5.93
CA CYS A 113 7.71 -13.93 5.11
C CYS A 113 9.19 -14.34 5.24
N ALA A 114 10.10 -13.37 5.25
CA ALA A 114 11.54 -13.61 5.39
C ALA A 114 12.00 -13.83 6.85
N LEU A 115 11.11 -13.61 7.83
CA LEU A 115 11.46 -13.69 9.24
C LEU A 115 11.79 -15.13 9.66
N ARG A 116 12.98 -15.30 10.23
CA ARG A 116 13.40 -16.50 10.96
C ARG A 116 13.91 -16.08 12.32
N ALA A 117 13.15 -16.39 13.37
CA ALA A 117 13.57 -16.08 14.73
C ALA A 117 14.68 -17.05 15.19
N PRO A 118 15.77 -16.56 15.80
CA PRO A 118 16.75 -17.40 16.48
C PRO A 118 16.12 -18.20 17.63
N GLU A 119 16.75 -19.33 18.00
CA GLU A 119 16.35 -20.10 19.18
C GLU A 119 16.33 -19.22 20.44
N GLY A 120 15.23 -19.31 21.21
CA GLY A 120 15.00 -18.50 22.41
C GLY A 120 14.19 -17.20 22.20
N ILE A 121 13.95 -16.78 20.95
CA ILE A 121 13.04 -15.66 20.64
C ILE A 121 11.68 -16.21 20.21
N ASP A 122 10.63 -15.79 20.92
CA ASP A 122 9.24 -16.04 20.52
C ASP A 122 8.96 -15.31 19.21
N GLU A 123 8.82 -16.08 18.13
CA GLU A 123 8.60 -15.59 16.78
C GLU A 123 7.30 -14.78 16.67
N ASN A 124 6.21 -15.24 17.29
CA ASN A 124 4.92 -14.58 17.26
C ASN A 124 4.99 -13.19 17.90
N ARG A 125 5.74 -13.08 19.01
CA ARG A 125 6.02 -11.77 19.63
C ARG A 125 6.90 -10.89 18.77
N ALA A 126 7.92 -11.45 18.12
CA ALA A 126 8.77 -10.68 17.21
C ALA A 126 7.96 -10.12 16.03
N MET A 127 7.05 -10.91 15.45
CA MET A 127 6.16 -10.47 14.37
C MET A 127 5.24 -9.32 14.81
N LEU A 128 4.65 -9.42 16.01
CA LEU A 128 3.79 -8.37 16.55
C LEU A 128 4.57 -7.07 16.78
N LEU A 129 5.79 -7.17 17.32
CA LEU A 129 6.65 -6.00 17.52
C LEU A 129 7.07 -5.36 16.21
N ILE A 130 7.37 -6.16 15.18
CA ILE A 130 7.66 -5.66 13.83
C ILE A 130 6.46 -4.88 13.29
N ALA A 131 5.26 -5.47 13.30
CA ALA A 131 4.05 -4.81 12.82
C ALA A 131 3.74 -3.49 13.54
N LEU A 132 3.91 -3.47 14.87
CA LEU A 132 3.73 -2.26 15.69
C LEU A 132 4.76 -1.17 15.37
N LEU A 133 6.03 -1.55 15.19
CA LEU A 133 7.10 -0.63 14.84
C LEU A 133 6.86 -0.04 13.46
N ASP A 134 6.57 -0.88 12.47
CA ASP A 134 6.25 -0.47 11.11
C ASP A 134 5.08 0.54 11.10
N GLN A 135 3.96 0.21 11.74
CA GLN A 135 2.83 1.15 11.81
C GLN A 135 3.22 2.46 12.53
N SER A 136 4.01 2.37 13.61
CA SER A 136 4.48 3.56 14.34
C SER A 136 5.33 4.45 13.44
N TYR A 137 6.22 3.89 12.63
CA TYR A 137 7.05 4.65 11.70
C TYR A 137 6.22 5.36 10.64
N TRP A 138 5.21 4.68 10.11
CA TRP A 138 4.27 5.27 9.17
C TRP A 138 3.50 6.44 9.79
N VAL A 139 2.92 6.23 10.97
CA VAL A 139 2.18 7.28 11.69
C VAL A 139 3.07 8.47 12.00
N LEU A 140 4.29 8.24 12.49
CA LEU A 140 5.25 9.30 12.77
C LEU A 140 5.61 10.08 11.50
N GLY A 141 5.93 9.38 10.41
CA GLY A 141 6.22 10.01 9.12
C GLY A 141 5.05 10.88 8.63
N SER A 142 3.84 10.32 8.62
CA SER A 142 2.61 11.00 8.19
C SER A 142 2.27 12.23 9.02
N CYS A 143 2.36 12.14 10.35
CA CYS A 143 2.12 13.28 11.23
C CYS A 143 3.20 14.35 11.06
N LEU A 144 4.48 13.96 10.97
CA LEU A 144 5.58 14.88 10.72
C LEU A 144 5.39 15.58 9.37
N GLY A 145 5.06 14.85 8.32
CA GLY A 145 4.78 15.42 7.00
C GLY A 145 3.65 16.44 7.02
N ALA A 146 2.53 16.11 7.69
CA ALA A 146 1.40 17.03 7.78
C ALA A 146 1.73 18.29 8.58
N LEU A 147 2.49 18.17 9.67
CA LEU A 147 2.94 19.33 10.47
C LEU A 147 3.96 20.18 9.71
N LEU A 148 4.93 19.54 9.03
CA LEU A 148 5.90 20.23 8.19
C LEU A 148 5.21 20.95 7.03
N GLY A 149 4.20 20.33 6.42
CA GLY A 149 3.39 20.95 5.37
C GLY A 149 2.59 22.18 5.84
N GLN A 150 2.33 22.32 7.16
CA GLN A 150 1.73 23.53 7.74
C GLN A 150 2.76 24.61 8.08
N ALA A 151 3.90 24.20 8.65
CA ALA A 151 4.87 25.11 9.25
C ALA A 151 5.90 25.68 8.27
N LEU A 152 6.14 25.00 7.16
CA LEU A 152 7.17 25.37 6.20
C LEU A 152 6.55 25.97 4.94
N PRO A 153 6.87 27.23 4.59
CA PRO A 153 6.67 27.76 3.24
C PRO A 153 7.75 27.17 2.31
N VAL A 154 7.93 25.86 2.35
CA VAL A 154 8.84 25.15 1.44
C VAL A 154 8.11 25.05 0.11
N ASP A 155 8.83 25.42 -0.94
CA ASP A 155 8.40 25.16 -2.30
C ASP A 155 8.39 23.64 -2.54
N LEU A 156 7.27 23.01 -2.19
CA LEU A 156 7.03 21.59 -2.38
C LEU A 156 6.57 21.30 -3.84
N THR A 157 6.93 22.18 -4.78
CA THR A 157 6.74 21.94 -6.21
C THR A 157 7.40 20.61 -6.58
N GLY A 158 6.60 19.72 -7.17
CA GLY A 158 7.03 18.36 -7.52
C GLY A 158 6.69 17.30 -6.48
N ILE A 159 6.12 17.62 -5.31
CA ILE A 159 5.63 16.57 -4.41
C ILE A 159 4.47 15.77 -5.03
N ASP A 160 3.74 16.38 -5.95
CA ASP A 160 2.68 15.73 -6.72
C ASP A 160 3.26 14.60 -7.62
N PHE A 161 4.56 14.65 -7.93
CA PHE A 161 5.27 13.56 -8.60
C PHE A 161 5.45 12.34 -7.70
N ALA A 162 5.41 12.48 -6.37
CA ALA A 162 5.59 11.34 -5.45
C ALA A 162 4.56 10.23 -5.71
N MET A 163 3.33 10.61 -6.08
CA MET A 163 2.26 9.66 -6.40
C MET A 163 2.48 8.99 -7.74
N THR A 164 2.89 9.77 -8.74
CA THR A 164 3.28 9.23 -10.05
C THR A 164 4.43 8.24 -9.90
N ALA A 165 5.45 8.60 -9.10
CA ALA A 165 6.59 7.75 -8.79
C ALA A 165 6.16 6.47 -8.07
N LEU A 166 5.31 6.58 -7.03
CA LEU A 166 4.79 5.44 -6.28
C LEU A 166 4.08 4.44 -7.19
N PHE A 167 3.13 4.91 -8.01
CA PHE A 167 2.41 4.04 -8.94
C PHE A 167 3.29 3.44 -10.02
N THR A 168 4.26 4.21 -10.52
CA THR A 168 5.22 3.72 -11.51
C THR A 168 6.10 2.62 -10.93
N VAL A 169 6.62 2.82 -9.70
CA VAL A 169 7.43 1.81 -9.01
C VAL A 169 6.61 0.56 -8.75
N ILE A 170 5.38 0.69 -8.23
CA ILE A 170 4.47 -0.45 -8.04
C ILE A 170 4.26 -1.20 -9.36
N LEU A 171 3.96 -0.51 -10.47
CA LEU A 171 3.79 -1.16 -11.76
C LEU A 171 5.05 -1.92 -12.18
N VAL A 172 6.22 -1.29 -12.07
CA VAL A 172 7.50 -1.90 -12.45
C VAL A 172 7.81 -3.13 -11.59
N GLU A 173 7.62 -3.04 -10.28
CA GLU A 173 7.82 -4.16 -9.36
C GLU A 173 6.86 -5.31 -9.63
N GLN A 174 5.58 -5.02 -9.86
CA GLN A 174 4.59 -6.04 -10.20
C GLN A 174 4.90 -6.71 -11.54
N VAL A 175 5.35 -5.94 -12.55
CA VAL A 175 5.78 -6.49 -13.85
C VAL A 175 7.04 -7.33 -13.73
N ARG A 176 7.98 -6.97 -12.85
CA ARG A 176 9.22 -7.73 -12.60
C ARG A 176 8.95 -9.01 -11.81
N ALA A 177 8.04 -8.97 -10.84
CA ALA A 177 7.65 -10.11 -10.03
C ALA A 177 6.74 -11.08 -10.79
N ALA A 178 5.94 -10.58 -11.74
CA ALA A 178 5.05 -11.41 -12.55
C ALA A 178 5.84 -12.20 -13.61
N GLY A 179 5.64 -13.52 -13.65
CA GLY A 179 6.18 -14.38 -14.72
C GLY A 179 5.56 -14.13 -16.10
N GLN A 180 4.53 -13.28 -16.20
CA GLN A 180 3.88 -12.91 -17.46
C GLN A 180 3.55 -11.42 -17.48
N ARG A 181 3.82 -10.76 -18.60
CA ARG A 181 3.53 -9.33 -18.81
C ARG A 181 2.13 -9.07 -19.34
N LEU A 182 1.39 -10.10 -19.73
CA LEU A 182 0.06 -9.99 -20.34
C LEU A 182 -0.96 -9.25 -19.44
N PRO A 183 -1.01 -9.48 -18.11
CA PRO A 183 -1.91 -8.72 -17.24
C PRO A 183 -1.63 -7.22 -17.22
N ALA A 184 -0.35 -6.82 -17.22
CA ALA A 184 0.05 -5.42 -17.26
C ALA A 184 -0.30 -4.75 -18.59
N LEU A 185 -0.14 -5.48 -19.72
CA LEU A 185 -0.54 -5.00 -21.04
C LEU A 185 -2.05 -4.81 -21.16
N ILE A 186 -2.84 -5.77 -20.66
CA ILE A 186 -4.31 -5.66 -20.63
C ILE A 186 -4.72 -4.45 -19.79
N GLY A 187 -4.16 -4.29 -18.58
CA GLY A 187 -4.43 -3.15 -17.71
C GLY A 187 -4.09 -1.81 -18.38
N GLY A 188 -2.92 -1.72 -19.02
CA GLY A 188 -2.49 -0.52 -19.74
C GLY A 188 -3.39 -0.18 -20.93
N ALA A 189 -3.78 -1.18 -21.73
CA ALA A 189 -4.70 -1.00 -22.85
C ALA A 189 -6.08 -0.56 -22.37
N CYS A 190 -6.60 -1.14 -21.29
CA CYS A 190 -7.86 -0.76 -20.68
C CYS A 190 -7.83 0.69 -20.16
N ALA A 191 -6.76 1.08 -19.49
CA ALA A 191 -6.57 2.44 -18.98
C ALA A 191 -6.53 3.45 -20.13
N LEU A 192 -5.76 3.17 -21.20
CA LEU A 192 -5.67 4.03 -22.37
C LEU A 192 -7.02 4.16 -23.09
N LEU A 193 -7.72 3.04 -23.30
CA LEU A 193 -9.03 3.04 -23.97
C LEU A 193 -10.04 3.87 -23.18
N MET A 194 -10.15 3.66 -21.87
CA MET A 194 -11.09 4.42 -21.04
C MET A 194 -10.70 5.89 -20.91
N LEU A 195 -9.40 6.20 -20.91
CA LEU A 195 -8.93 7.59 -20.90
C LEU A 195 -9.34 8.33 -22.18
N LEU A 196 -9.22 7.68 -23.34
CA LEU A 196 -9.63 8.25 -24.62
C LEU A 196 -11.15 8.42 -24.74
N LEU A 197 -11.94 7.53 -24.12
CA LEU A 197 -13.41 7.55 -24.22
C LEU A 197 -14.08 8.47 -23.18
N LEU A 198 -13.58 8.50 -21.95
CA LEU A 198 -14.24 9.14 -20.80
C LEU A 198 -13.47 10.34 -20.25
N GLY A 199 -12.24 10.56 -20.71
CA GLY A 199 -11.37 11.63 -20.21
C GLY A 199 -10.73 11.35 -18.85
N PRO A 200 -9.84 12.24 -18.39
CA PRO A 200 -8.99 12.02 -17.21
C PRO A 200 -9.76 11.95 -15.88
N GLU A 201 -10.97 12.50 -15.81
CA GLU A 201 -11.73 12.54 -14.54
C GLU A 201 -12.50 11.24 -14.26
N ALA A 202 -12.95 10.53 -15.30
CA ALA A 202 -13.85 9.40 -15.16
C ALA A 202 -13.26 8.06 -15.60
N PHE A 203 -12.05 8.02 -16.19
CA PHE A 203 -11.51 6.78 -16.77
C PHE A 203 -11.12 5.70 -15.76
N LEU A 204 -10.74 6.10 -14.54
CA LEU A 204 -10.02 5.21 -13.61
C LEU A 204 -10.89 4.01 -13.19
N LEU A 205 -12.10 4.25 -12.69
CA LEU A 205 -12.97 3.18 -12.20
C LEU A 205 -13.45 2.23 -13.32
N PRO A 206 -13.93 2.72 -14.48
CA PRO A 206 -14.25 1.87 -15.64
C PRO A 206 -13.06 1.07 -16.15
N SER A 207 -11.86 1.65 -16.16
CA SER A 207 -10.65 0.94 -16.59
C SER A 207 -10.29 -0.21 -15.66
N LEU A 208 -10.39 -0.02 -14.34
CA LEU A 208 -10.15 -1.07 -13.36
C LEU A 208 -11.18 -2.20 -13.48
N LEU A 209 -12.48 -1.84 -13.59
CA LEU A 209 -13.55 -2.83 -13.77
C LEU A 209 -13.34 -3.65 -15.04
N MET A 210 -13.09 -2.99 -16.17
CA MET A 210 -12.84 -3.67 -17.44
C MET A 210 -11.60 -4.57 -17.36
N THR A 211 -10.53 -4.10 -16.73
CA THR A 211 -9.31 -4.90 -16.52
C THR A 211 -9.61 -6.16 -15.71
N VAL A 212 -10.30 -6.03 -14.58
CA VAL A 212 -10.66 -7.18 -13.73
C VAL A 212 -11.56 -8.16 -14.50
N THR A 213 -12.58 -7.66 -15.21
CA THR A 213 -13.48 -8.51 -16.01
C THR A 213 -12.72 -9.27 -17.10
N LEU A 214 -11.86 -8.58 -17.86
CA LEU A 214 -11.07 -9.20 -18.92
C LEU A 214 -10.08 -10.22 -18.36
N LEU A 215 -9.37 -9.91 -17.28
CA LEU A 215 -8.46 -10.86 -16.64
C LEU A 215 -9.19 -12.10 -16.11
N PHE A 216 -10.39 -11.91 -15.56
CA PHE A 216 -11.21 -13.03 -15.11
C PHE A 216 -11.69 -13.91 -16.26
N CYS A 217 -12.16 -13.31 -17.37
CA CYS A 217 -12.56 -14.02 -18.57
C CYS A 217 -11.37 -14.73 -19.26
N CYS A 218 -10.21 -14.08 -19.30
CA CYS A 218 -8.97 -14.60 -19.90
C CYS A 218 -8.15 -15.50 -18.95
N ARG A 219 -8.67 -15.85 -17.78
CA ARG A 219 -7.95 -16.63 -16.76
C ARG A 219 -7.44 -17.98 -17.28
N ARG A 220 -8.24 -18.71 -18.06
CA ARG A 220 -7.89 -20.03 -18.61
C ARG A 220 -6.68 -20.00 -19.59
N PRO A 221 -6.61 -19.09 -20.58
CA PRO A 221 -5.42 -18.96 -21.42
C PRO A 221 -4.19 -18.43 -20.67
N LEU A 222 -4.37 -17.56 -19.66
CA LEU A 222 -3.27 -17.05 -18.82
C LEU A 222 -2.60 -18.16 -17.99
N GLU A 223 -3.39 -19.06 -17.41
CA GLU A 223 -2.88 -20.21 -16.64
C GLU A 223 -2.13 -21.21 -17.55
N LYS A 224 -2.59 -21.44 -18.79
CA LYS A 224 -1.89 -22.30 -19.77
C LYS A 224 -0.53 -21.76 -20.20
N GLY A 225 -0.41 -20.45 -20.41
CA GLY A 225 0.87 -19.81 -20.73
C GLY A 225 1.89 -19.86 -19.58
N ARG A 226 1.45 -20.13 -18.35
CA ARG A 226 2.31 -20.20 -17.15
C ARG A 226 2.82 -21.61 -16.88
N ALA A 227 2.13 -22.62 -17.41
CA ALA A 227 2.55 -24.02 -17.36
C ALA A 227 3.50 -24.41 -18.51
N ALA A 228 3.62 -23.55 -19.54
CA ALA A 228 4.45 -23.78 -20.73
C ALA A 228 5.78 -23.00 -20.73
N ALA A 229 6.02 -22.17 -19.72
CA ALA A 229 7.24 -21.37 -19.51
C ALA A 229 7.91 -21.82 -18.20
#